data_AF-A0AA38FT83-F1
#
_entry.id   AF-A0AA38FT83-F1
#
_cell.length_a   1.000
_cell.length_b   1.000
_cell.length_c   1.000
_cell.angle_alpha   90.00
_cell.angle_beta   90.00
_cell.angle_gamma   90.00
#
_symmetry.space_group_name_H-M   'P 1'
#
loop_
_entity.id
_entity.type
_entity.pdbx_description
1 polymer ?
#
loop_
_entity_poly.entity_id
_entity_poly.type
_entity_poly.pdbx_seq_one_letter_code
_entity_poly.pdbx_strand_id
1 'polypeptide(L)' 'CLGKLGKRDEMPLRPITSAEPFEKWAIDFVGPISSATHRNRSCYIITYIDYLTWWVEAAPTKDCTVATSA' A
#
# COMPACT_ATOMS: atom_id res chain seq x y z
N CYS A 1 -16.12 7.39 17.28
CA CYS A 1 -16.56 8.80 17.41
C CYS A 1 -15.68 9.69 16.53
N LEU A 2 -15.84 9.62 15.19
CA LEU A 2 -15.26 10.64 14.32
C LEU A 2 -16.32 11.74 14.23
N GLY A 3 -16.02 12.93 14.75
CA GLY A 3 -16.90 14.10 14.59
C GLY A 3 -17.17 14.31 13.09
N LYS A 4 -18.40 14.68 12.73
CA LYS A 4 -18.71 15.01 11.33
C LYS A 4 -17.78 16.14 10.90
N LEU A 5 -16.87 15.86 9.97
CA LEU A 5 -16.08 16.88 9.28
C LEU A 5 -17.06 17.85 8.63
N GLY A 6 -16.93 19.13 8.93
CA GLY A 6 -17.78 20.15 8.34
C GLY A 6 -17.38 20.37 6.90
N LYS A 7 -18.25 21.01 6.12
CA LYS A 7 -17.98 21.40 4.71
C LYS A 7 -16.73 22.27 4.53
N ARG A 8 -16.22 22.87 5.61
CA ARG A 8 -14.98 23.66 5.65
C ARG A 8 -13.72 22.80 5.84
N ASP A 9 -13.88 21.59 6.34
CA ASP A 9 -12.78 20.64 6.60
C ASP A 9 -12.61 19.62 5.46
N GLU A 10 -13.49 19.66 4.44
CA GLU A 10 -13.38 18.85 3.23
C GLU A 10 -12.18 19.32 2.39
N MET A 11 -11.17 18.46 2.25
CA MET A 11 -10.07 18.69 1.31
C MET A 11 -10.50 18.32 -0.12
N PRO A 12 -10.13 19.10 -1.15
CA PRO A 12 -10.50 18.79 -2.52
C PRO A 12 -9.87 17.46 -2.96
N LEU A 13 -10.70 16.46 -3.27
CA LEU A 13 -10.26 15.20 -3.84
C LEU A 13 -9.79 15.43 -5.28
N ARG A 14 -8.58 14.95 -5.59
CA ARG A 14 -8.05 14.97 -6.96
C ARG A 14 -8.13 13.56 -7.53
N PRO A 15 -8.75 13.37 -8.70
CA PRO A 15 -8.77 12.07 -9.35
C PRO A 15 -7.35 11.65 -9.75
N ILE A 16 -7.01 10.39 -9.51
CA ILE A 16 -5.78 9.78 -9.98
C ILE A 16 -6.02 9.30 -11.42
N THR A 17 -5.31 9.89 -12.38
CA THR A 17 -5.37 9.52 -13.80
C THR A 17 -4.04 8.94 -14.26
N SER A 18 -4.04 7.90 -15.08
CA SER A 18 -2.84 7.26 -15.64
C SER A 18 -3.15 6.90 -17.08
N ALA A 19 -2.20 7.07 -18.01
CA ALA A 19 -2.35 6.78 -19.44
C ALA A 19 -1.64 5.48 -19.83
N GLU A 20 -0.56 5.11 -19.14
CA GLU A 20 0.22 3.90 -19.39
C GLU A 20 0.33 3.02 -18.12
N PRO A 21 0.47 1.68 -18.26
CA PRO A 21 0.71 0.80 -17.12
C PRO A 21 1.98 1.21 -16.38
N PHE A 22 1.93 1.21 -15.05
CA PHE A 22 3.02 1.61 -14.16
C PHE A 22 3.44 3.09 -14.23
N GLU A 23 2.70 3.96 -14.92
CA GLU A 23 2.94 5.41 -14.89
C GLU A 23 2.61 5.99 -13.49
N LYS A 24 1.56 5.49 -12.85
CA LYS A 24 1.24 5.77 -11.45
C LYS A 24 0.92 4.48 -10.72
N TRP A 25 1.65 4.25 -9.65
CA TRP A 25 1.50 3.08 -8.80
C TRP A 25 1.78 3.46 -7.35
N ALA A 26 1.43 2.57 -6.44
CA ALA A 26 1.70 2.72 -5.02
C ALA A 26 2.39 1.47 -4.46
N ILE A 27 3.16 1.71 -3.41
CA ILE A 27 3.69 0.68 -2.52
C ILE A 27 3.01 0.85 -1.17
N ASP A 28 2.59 -0.25 -0.57
CA ASP A 28 2.18 -0.25 0.83
C ASP A 28 2.78 -1.47 1.57
N PHE A 29 2.85 -1.37 2.89
CA PHE A 29 3.25 -2.47 3.76
C PHE A 29 2.10 -2.84 4.70
N VAL A 30 1.76 -4.13 4.71
CA VAL A 30 0.80 -4.71 5.64
C VAL A 30 1.57 -5.51 6.68
N GLY A 31 1.65 -5.03 7.92
CA GLY A 31 2.24 -5.78 9.03
C GLY A 31 2.44 -4.97 10.32
N PRO A 32 2.93 -5.60 11.42
CA PRO A 32 3.39 -6.98 11.49
C PRO A 32 2.25 -8.01 11.61
N ILE A 33 2.27 -9.04 10.76
CA ILE A 33 1.38 -10.20 10.78
C ILE A 33 2.08 -11.40 11.42
N SER A 34 1.30 -12.24 12.11
CA SER A 34 1.81 -13.51 12.66
C SER A 34 2.29 -14.41 11.52
N SER A 35 3.59 -14.71 11.49
CA SER A 35 4.15 -15.60 10.47
C SER A 35 3.49 -16.97 10.55
N ALA A 36 3.04 -17.50 9.40
CA ALA A 36 2.42 -18.83 9.35
C ALA A 36 3.38 -19.97 9.75
N THR A 37 4.71 -19.74 9.71
CA THR A 37 5.71 -20.72 10.14
C THR A 37 6.81 -20.06 10.95
N HIS A 38 7.20 -20.71 12.05
CA HIS A 38 8.27 -20.25 12.94
C HIS A 38 9.65 -20.15 12.25
N ARG A 39 9.81 -20.75 11.05
CA ARG A 39 11.01 -20.66 10.21
C ARG A 39 11.07 -19.40 9.36
N ASN A 40 9.93 -18.84 8.96
CA ASN A 40 9.90 -17.68 8.08
C ASN A 40 9.55 -16.43 8.89
N ARG A 41 10.56 -15.60 9.20
CA ARG A 41 10.38 -14.35 9.96
C ARG A 41 9.75 -13.22 9.14
N SER A 42 9.22 -13.51 7.95
CA SER A 42 8.49 -12.51 7.16
C SER A 42 7.19 -12.17 7.87
N CYS A 43 7.21 -11.04 8.58
CA CYS A 43 6.07 -10.49 9.31
C CYS A 43 5.40 -9.34 8.57
N TYR A 44 5.83 -8.97 7.38
CA TYR A 44 5.17 -7.96 6.56
C TYR A 44 4.83 -8.52 5.19
N ILE A 45 3.85 -7.91 4.55
CA ILE A 45 3.55 -8.08 3.14
C ILE A 45 3.78 -6.72 2.49
N ILE A 46 4.68 -6.66 1.52
CA ILE A 46 4.77 -5.49 0.64
C ILE A 46 3.80 -5.68 -0.51
N THR A 47 3.08 -4.62 -0.88
CA THR A 47 2.14 -4.62 -1.98
C THR A 47 2.50 -3.56 -3.01
N TYR A 48 2.32 -3.90 -4.28
CA TYR A 48 2.50 -3.04 -5.44
C TYR A 48 1.17 -2.92 -6.15
N ILE A 49 0.67 -1.70 -6.37
CA ILE A 49 -0.64 -1.46 -6.98
C ILE A 49 -0.47 -0.51 -8.15
N ASP A 50 -0.75 -0.97 -9.37
CA ASP A 50 -0.84 -0.11 -10.56
C ASP A 50 -2.22 0.55 -10.65
N TYR A 51 -2.27 1.88 -10.76
CA TYR A 51 -3.54 2.61 -10.74
C TYR A 51 -4.28 2.58 -12.08
N LEU A 52 -3.62 2.24 -13.20
CA LEU A 52 -4.30 2.11 -14.49
C LEU A 52 -5.01 0.75 -14.62
N THR A 53 -4.26 -0.32 -14.42
CA THR A 53 -4.70 -1.69 -14.66
C THR A 53 -5.33 -2.32 -13.42
N TRP A 54 -5.23 -1.66 -12.27
CA TRP A 54 -5.63 -2.21 -10.97
C TRP A 54 -4.89 -3.50 -10.64
N TRP A 55 -3.73 -3.71 -11.26
CA TRP A 55 -2.91 -4.89 -11.04
C TRP A 55 -2.25 -4.79 -9.68
N VAL A 56 -2.26 -5.91 -8.95
CA VAL A 56 -1.70 -6.01 -7.59
C VAL A 56 -0.74 -7.18 -7.51
N GLU A 57 0.45 -6.93 -7.01
CA GLU A 57 1.39 -7.96 -6.56
C GLU A 57 1.70 -7.78 -5.07
N ALA A 58 1.78 -8.91 -4.36
CA ALA A 58 2.02 -8.94 -2.94
C ALA A 58 3.12 -9.96 -2.62
N ALA A 59 4.13 -9.55 -1.85
CA ALA A 59 5.26 -10.38 -1.50
C ALA A 59 5.54 -10.36 0.02
N PRO A 60 5.96 -11.47 0.63
CA PRO A 60 6.30 -11.51 2.05
C PRO A 60 7.67 -10.89 2.31
N THR A 61 7.77 -9.97 3.27
CA THR A 61 9.03 -9.31 3.67
C THR A 61 9.30 -9.45 5.16
N LYS A 62 10.57 -9.39 5.55
CA LYS A 62 11.02 -9.49 6.96
C LYS A 62 10.89 -8.16 7.71
N ASP A 63 10.85 -7.06 6.98
CA ASP A 63 10.85 -5.70 7.49
C ASP A 63 10.13 -4.73 6.52
N CYS A 64 9.87 -3.51 6.98
CA CYS A 64 9.24 -2.43 6.20
C CYS A 64 10.22 -1.28 5.92
N THR A 65 11.50 -1.60 5.72
CA THR A 65 12.55 -0.58 5.48
C THR A 65 12.56 -0.12 4.02
N VAL A 66 13.12 1.06 3.77
CA VAL A 66 13.25 1.63 2.41
C VAL A 66 14.07 0.72 1.49
N ALA A 67 15.02 -0.04 2.03
CA ALA A 67 15.81 -1.00 1.25
C ALA A 67 14.96 -2.15 0.70
N THR A 68 13.84 -2.47 1.36
CA THR A 68 12.93 -3.56 0.99
C THR A 68 11.88 -3.13 -0.04
N SER A 69 11.69 -1.82 -0.24
CA SER A 69 10.78 -1.23 -1.24
C SER A 69 11.47 -0.85 -2.56
N ALA A 70 12.75 -1.21 -2.73
CA ALA A 70 13.58 -0.85 -3.88
C ALA A 70 13.67 -1.98 -4.92
#